data_AF-A0A439UTI1-F1
#
_entry.id   AF-A0A439UTI1-F1
#
_cell.length_a   1.000
_cell.length_b   1.000
_cell.length_c   1.000
_cell.angle_alpha   90.00
_cell.angle_beta   90.00
_cell.angle_gamma   90.00
#
_symmetry.space_group_name_H-M   'P 1'
#
loop_
_entity.id
_entity.type
_entity.pdbx_description
1 polymer ?
#
loop_
_entity_poly.entity_id
_entity_poly.type
_entity_poly.pdbx_seq_one_letter_code
_entity_poly.pdbx_strand_id
1 'polypeptide(L)' 'MFFHLYVDVNRQYRWTLYAVNNRKIANSGEGYHNRADCIAAIDLVRASGSAPIRE' A
#
# COMPACT_ATOMS: atom_id res chain seq x y z
N MET A 1 -6.60 11.72 -2.17
CA MET A 1 -6.05 10.35 -2.35
C MET A 1 -4.90 10.20 -1.37
N PHE A 2 -4.86 9.12 -0.60
CA PHE A 2 -3.85 8.94 0.45
C PHE A 2 -3.60 7.45 0.76
N PHE A 3 -2.38 7.13 1.19
CA PHE A 3 -2.05 5.82 1.75
C PHE A 3 -2.33 5.82 3.25
N HIS A 4 -3.04 4.81 3.72
CA HIS A 4 -3.30 4.54 5.12
C HIS A 4 -2.47 3.33 5.56
N LEU A 5 -1.49 3.55 6.42
CA LEU A 5 -0.66 2.50 6.99
C LEU A 5 -1.20 2.11 8.37
N TYR A 6 -1.37 0.80 8.59
CA TYR A 6 -1.94 0.24 9.81
C TYR A 6 -1.30 -1.11 10.12
N VAL A 7 -1.55 -1.62 11.34
CA VAL A 7 -1.12 -2.95 11.76
C VAL A 7 -2.34 -3.87 11.79
N ASP A 8 -2.23 -5.02 11.14
CA ASP A 8 -3.26 -6.04 11.08
C ASP A 8 -3.29 -6.94 12.33
N VAL A 9 -4.32 -7.77 12.49
CA VAL A 9 -4.47 -8.72 13.61
C VAL A 9 -3.26 -9.65 13.78
N ASN A 10 -2.53 -9.92 12.70
CA ASN A 10 -1.31 -10.72 12.70
C ASN A 10 -0.04 -9.94 13.10
N ARG A 11 -0.18 -8.72 13.64
CA ARG A 11 0.92 -7.81 13.99
C ARG A 11 1.85 -7.48 12.81
N GLN A 12 1.31 -7.51 11.59
CA GLN A 12 2.01 -7.12 10.37
C GLN A 12 1.54 -5.74 9.92
N TYR A 13 2.47 -4.94 9.43
CA TYR A 13 2.18 -3.67 8.80
C TYR A 13 1.58 -3.89 7.42
N ARG A 14 0.50 -3.18 7.13
CA ARG A 14 -0.17 -3.15 5.83
C ARG A 14 -0.51 -1.72 5.46
N TRP A 15 -0.76 -1.51 4.17
CA TRP A 15 -1.24 -0.24 3.66
C TRP A 15 -2.51 -0.41 2.83
N THR A 16 -3.31 0.63 2.77
CA THR A 16 -4.47 0.72 1.87
C THR A 16 -4.47 2.09 1.23
N LEU A 17 -4.70 2.13 -0.08
CA LEU A 17 -4.81 3.36 -0.84
C LEU A 17 -6.28 3.75 -0.99
N TYR A 18 -6.58 4.97 -0.56
CA TYR A 18 -7.91 5.55 -0.67
C TYR A 18 -7.93 6.64 -1.73
N ALA A 19 -8.97 6.61 -2.57
CA ALA A 19 -9.26 7.68 -3.51
C ALA A 19 -9.76 8.95 -2.77
N VAL A 20 -9.90 10.05 -3.51
CA VAL A 20 -10.43 11.32 -2.97
C VAL A 20 -11.86 11.19 -2.40
N ASN A 21 -12.62 10.21 -2.88
CA ASN A 21 -13.97 9.89 -2.41
C ASN A 21 -13.99 8.90 -1.23
N ASN A 22 -12.85 8.72 -0.55
CA ASN A 22 -12.67 7.81 0.58
C ASN A 22 -12.95 6.33 0.28
N ARG A 23 -13.05 5.92 -1.00
CA ARG A 23 -13.16 4.51 -1.38
C ARG A 23 -11.78 3.86 -1.47
N LYS A 24 -11.69 2.61 -1.03
CA LYS A 24 -10.48 1.78 -1.20
C LYS A 24 -10.29 1.47 -2.68
N ILE A 25 -9.10 1.72 -3.20
CA ILE A 25 -8.74 1.45 -4.61
C ILE A 25 -7.59 0.45 -4.75
N ALA A 26 -6.73 0.35 -3.74
CA ALA A 26 -5.69 -0.67 -3.68
C ALA A 26 -5.36 -1.01 -2.22
N ASN A 27 -4.79 -2.18 -1.99
CA ASN A 27 -4.30 -2.63 -0.70
C ASN A 27 -2.93 -3.28 -0.84
N SER A 28 -2.25 -3.42 0.29
CA SER A 28 -1.05 -4.24 0.39
C SER A 28 -1.44 -5.71 0.22
N GLY A 29 -0.96 -6.35 -0.85
CA GLY A 29 -1.16 -7.78 -1.07
C GLY A 29 -0.47 -8.64 0.00
N GLU A 30 0.62 -8.13 0.57
CA GLU A 30 1.41 -8.79 1.60
C GLU A 30 1.44 -7.99 2.91
N GLY A 31 1.76 -8.65 4.01
CA GLY A 31 1.99 -8.00 5.31
C GLY A 31 3.49 -7.92 5.61
N TYR A 32 3.94 -6.77 6.10
CA TYR A 32 5.34 -6.53 6.42
C TYR A 32 5.59 -6.65 7.92
N HIS A 33 6.74 -7.21 8.33
CA HIS A 33 7.11 -7.28 9.74
C HIS A 33 7.58 -5.93 10.30
N ASN A 34 8.24 -5.11 9.48
CA ASN A 34 8.71 -3.79 9.89
C ASN A 34 7.92 -2.67 9.22
N ARG A 35 7.78 -1.55 9.95
CA ARG A 35 7.14 -0.34 9.43
C ARG A 35 7.91 0.25 8.24
N ALA A 36 9.24 0.20 8.29
CA ALA A 36 10.09 0.74 7.24
C ALA A 36 9.89 0.02 5.91
N ASP A 37 9.81 -1.31 5.92
CA ASP A 37 9.54 -2.12 4.72
C ASP A 37 8.19 -1.78 4.09
N CYS A 38 7.15 -1.61 4.93
CA CYS A 38 5.82 -1.19 4.47
C CYS A 38 5.85 0.19 3.81
N ILE A 39 6.61 1.14 4.35
CA ILE A 39 6.78 2.48 3.76
C ILE A 39 7.56 2.40 2.44
N ALA A 40 8.61 1.59 2.36
CA ALA A 40 9.36 1.37 1.13
C ALA A 40 8.46 0.80 0.02
N ALA A 41 7.59 -0.15 0.35
CA ALA A 41 6.61 -0.69 -0.59
C ALA A 41 5.62 0.38 -1.09
N ILE A 42 5.12 1.25 -0.20
CA ILE A 42 4.26 2.38 -0.60
C ILE A 42 5.02 3.30 -1.58
N ASP A 43 6.30 3.56 -1.33
CA ASP A 43 7.09 4.43 -2.20
C ASP A 43 7.30 3.84 -3.60
N LEU A 44 7.55 2.52 -3.68
CA LEU A 44 7.59 1.80 -4.95
C LEU A 44 6.27 1.90 -5.72
N VAL A 45 5.13 1.73 -5.05
CA VAL A 45 3.80 1.86 -5.68
C VAL A 45 3.53 3.30 -6.11
N ARG A 46 3.99 4.29 -5.36
CA ARG A 46 3.90 5.70 -5.77
C ARG A 46 4.72 5.97 -7.03
N ALA A 47 5.90 5.35 -7.15
CA ALA A 47 6.79 5.49 -8.31
C ALA A 47 6.35 4.66 -9.53
N SER A 48 5.52 3.63 -9.35
CA SER A 48 5.12 2.70 -10.43
C SER A 48 4.03 3.24 -11.36
N GLY A 49 3.71 4.54 -11.33
CA GLY A 49 2.63 5.14 -12.13
C GLY A 49 2.80 4.97 -13.65
N SER A 50 4.02 4.70 -14.12
CA SER A 50 4.33 4.46 -15.54
C SER A 50 4.64 2.99 -15.85
N ALA A 51 4.37 2.07 -14.91
CA ALA A 51 4.61 0.64 -15.13
C ALA A 51 3.72 0.11 -16.27
N PRO A 52 4.26 -0.65 -17.23
CA PRO A 52 3.47 -1.19 -18.33
C PRO A 52 2.52 -2.29 -17.84
N ILE A 53 1.32 -2.32 -18.41
CA ILE A 53 0.32 -3.37 -18.16
C ILE A 53 0.63 -4.56 -19.09
N ARG A 54 0.56 -5.78 -18.56
CA ARG A 54 0.69 -7.03 -19.31
C ARG A 54 -0.50 -7.93 -18.99
N GLU A 55 -1.03 -8.59 -20.01
CA GLU A 55 -2.14 -9.56 -19.94
C GLU A 55 -1.62 -11.00 -19.96
#